data_AF-A0A0F9AFU7-F1
#
_entry.id   AF-A0A0F9AFU7-F1
#
_cell.length_a   1.000
_cell.length_b   1.000
_cell.length_c   1.000
_cell.angle_alpha   90.00
_cell.angle_beta   90.00
_cell.angle_gamma   90.00
#
_symmetry.space_group_name_H-M   'P 1'
#
loop_
_entity.id
_entity.type
_entity.pdbx_description
1 polymer ?
#
loop_
_entity_poly.entity_id
_entity_poly.type
_entity_poly.pdbx_seq_one_letter_code
_entity_poly.pdbx_strand_id
1 'polypeptide(L)'
;GAASAMIAAADGSFPETHASTARQWDRQIVEAKLAMAPFSDRLGSLVKSDVEGDLTGPRSRGSHSLTSVPRTPEQAWGCHAEYLSGTASWEQWNLEQQVRNSREFKELGVDNFRTKAARALRDDAFGRKSICFLHEASRYRGKANYRDAIYLAYGKAVPKLADGFIDDLTTVLTGFSAMAAGYCSVRMGRERWKTFMEDLEEGRAISFSPLAVWS
;
A
#
# COMPACT_ATOMS: atom_id res chain seq x y z
N GLY A 1 -7.20 -6.45 -8.09
CA GLY A 1 -7.76 -5.83 -9.31
C GLY A 1 -6.72 -4.98 -9.99
N ALA A 2 -6.74 -3.66 -9.78
CA ALA A 2 -5.87 -2.70 -10.46
C ALA A 2 -4.36 -3.03 -10.42
N ALA A 3 -3.82 -3.38 -9.25
CA ALA A 3 -2.41 -3.79 -9.13
C ALA A 3 -2.06 -5.03 -9.96
N SER A 4 -2.92 -6.06 -9.91
CA SER A 4 -2.75 -7.28 -10.70
C SER A 4 -2.82 -7.00 -12.20
N ALA A 5 -3.70 -6.08 -12.63
CA ALA A 5 -3.77 -5.66 -14.03
C ALA A 5 -2.48 -4.98 -14.49
N MET A 6 -1.90 -4.09 -13.67
CA MET A 6 -0.60 -3.48 -13.95
C MET A 6 0.51 -4.52 -14.06
N ILE A 7 0.56 -5.50 -13.15
CA ILE A 7 1.55 -6.59 -13.20
C ILE A 7 1.36 -7.43 -14.48
N ALA A 8 0.13 -7.82 -14.79
CA ALA A 8 -0.17 -8.59 -16.00
C ALA A 8 0.20 -7.81 -17.28
N ALA A 9 -0.03 -6.49 -17.31
CA ALA A 9 0.40 -5.64 -18.41
C ALA A 9 1.93 -5.42 -18.45
N ALA A 10 2.63 -5.60 -17.33
CA ALA A 10 4.07 -5.50 -17.24
C ALA A 10 4.76 -6.76 -17.78
N ASP A 11 4.40 -7.96 -17.32
CA ASP A 11 5.10 -9.21 -17.65
C ASP A 11 4.19 -10.44 -17.87
N GLY A 12 2.87 -10.27 -17.84
CA GLY A 12 1.91 -11.36 -18.02
C GLY A 12 1.71 -12.25 -16.80
N SER A 13 2.35 -11.97 -15.66
CA SER A 13 2.18 -12.76 -14.45
C SER A 13 0.93 -12.36 -13.66
N PHE A 14 0.44 -13.31 -12.86
CA PHE A 14 -0.75 -13.10 -12.02
C PHE A 14 -0.52 -13.67 -10.61
N PRO A 15 -0.09 -12.82 -9.64
CA PRO A 15 0.18 -13.30 -8.29
C PRO A 15 -1.08 -13.73 -7.55
N GLU A 16 -1.00 -14.85 -6.84
CA GLU A 16 -2.15 -15.47 -6.17
C GLU A 16 -2.44 -14.88 -4.79
N THR A 17 -1.43 -14.32 -4.10
CA THR A 17 -1.58 -13.78 -2.74
C THR A 17 -1.42 -12.26 -2.70
N HIS A 18 -2.09 -11.60 -1.75
CA HIS A 18 -1.92 -10.16 -1.53
C HIS A 18 -0.46 -9.76 -1.29
N ALA A 19 0.28 -10.56 -0.52
CA ALA A 19 1.69 -10.31 -0.25
C ALA A 19 2.56 -10.42 -1.52
N SER A 20 2.32 -11.43 -2.36
CA SER A 20 3.03 -11.57 -3.64
C SER A 20 2.68 -10.44 -4.62
N THR A 21 1.39 -10.04 -4.68
CA THR A 21 0.97 -8.89 -5.50
C THR A 21 1.66 -7.61 -5.03
N ALA A 22 1.70 -7.34 -3.72
CA ALA A 22 2.30 -6.13 -3.17
C ALA A 22 3.81 -6.04 -3.51
N ARG A 23 4.56 -7.13 -3.31
CA ARG A 23 6.00 -7.18 -3.62
C ARG A 23 6.27 -7.00 -5.11
N GLN A 24 5.51 -7.68 -5.96
CA GLN A 24 5.75 -7.62 -7.40
C GLN A 24 5.36 -6.27 -7.98
N TRP A 25 4.23 -5.72 -7.55
CA TRP A 25 3.81 -4.37 -7.96
C TRP A 25 4.83 -3.32 -7.52
N ASP A 26 5.32 -3.40 -6.28
CA ASP A 26 6.35 -2.51 -5.77
C ASP A 26 7.62 -2.54 -6.65
N ARG A 27 8.16 -3.73 -6.91
CA ARG A 27 9.36 -3.92 -7.74
C ARG A 27 9.17 -3.44 -9.18
N GLN A 28 8.02 -3.74 -9.80
CA GLN A 28 7.82 -3.48 -11.23
C GLN A 28 7.33 -2.08 -11.55
N ILE A 29 6.58 -1.47 -10.64
CA ILE A 29 5.86 -0.22 -10.90
C ILE A 29 6.45 0.90 -10.05
N VAL A 30 6.54 0.72 -8.73
CA VAL A 30 6.96 1.79 -7.82
C VAL A 30 8.46 2.03 -7.92
N GLU A 31 9.27 0.98 -7.82
CA GLU A 31 10.74 1.05 -7.94
C GLU A 31 11.17 1.61 -9.29
N ALA A 32 10.44 1.23 -10.34
CA ALA A 32 10.65 1.69 -11.70
C ALA A 32 10.16 3.14 -11.94
N LYS A 33 9.63 3.82 -10.91
CA LYS A 33 9.12 5.20 -10.95
C LYS A 33 7.97 5.39 -11.96
N LEU A 34 7.11 4.38 -12.06
CA LEU A 34 5.95 4.37 -12.94
C LEU A 34 4.64 4.67 -12.21
N ALA A 35 4.66 4.65 -10.87
CA ALA A 35 3.56 5.10 -10.03
C ALA A 35 3.63 6.62 -9.77
N MET A 36 2.47 7.25 -9.58
CA MET A 36 2.36 8.64 -9.16
C MET A 36 2.08 8.77 -7.66
N ALA A 37 2.43 9.91 -7.07
CA ALA A 37 2.11 10.19 -5.67
C ALA A 37 0.58 10.26 -5.46
N PRO A 38 0.05 9.82 -4.30
CA PRO A 38 0.77 9.25 -3.15
C PRO A 38 1.17 7.78 -3.32
N PHE A 39 0.66 7.07 -4.33
CA PHE A 39 0.88 5.63 -4.53
C PHE A 39 2.34 5.25 -4.80
N SER A 40 3.15 6.19 -5.26
CA SER A 40 4.57 6.04 -5.51
C SER A 40 5.44 6.04 -4.26
N ASP A 41 4.92 6.48 -3.12
CA ASP A 41 5.71 6.51 -1.89
C ASP A 41 5.95 5.07 -1.40
N ARG A 42 7.22 4.75 -1.16
CA ARG A 42 7.65 3.43 -0.67
C ARG A 42 8.80 3.57 0.31
N LEU A 43 8.96 2.53 1.12
CA LEU A 43 10.17 2.26 1.88
C LEU A 43 10.84 1.06 1.21
N GLY A 44 12.04 1.24 0.67
CA GLY A 44 12.78 0.17 -0.02
C GLY A 44 13.30 -0.90 0.93
N SER A 45 13.51 -0.54 2.19
CA SER A 45 13.95 -1.42 3.26
C SER A 45 13.26 -1.05 4.57
N LEU A 46 13.23 -2.00 5.51
CA LEU A 46 12.87 -1.75 6.90
C LEU A 46 14.06 -1.51 7.81
N VAL A 47 15.29 -1.43 7.27
CA VAL A 47 16.46 -1.01 8.04
C VAL A 47 16.27 0.44 8.49
N LYS A 48 16.56 0.74 9.75
CA LYS A 48 16.22 2.03 10.36
C LYS A 48 16.76 3.24 9.60
N SER A 49 18.01 3.19 9.13
CA SER A 49 18.61 4.28 8.33
C SER A 49 17.84 4.53 7.04
N ASP A 50 17.44 3.44 6.38
CA ASP A 50 16.82 3.47 5.06
C ASP A 50 15.38 3.96 5.20
N VAL A 51 14.66 3.52 6.23
CA VAL A 51 13.32 4.03 6.57
C VAL A 51 13.34 5.54 6.80
N GLU A 52 14.28 6.06 7.58
CA GLU A 52 14.38 7.51 7.81
C GLU A 52 14.74 8.28 6.53
N GLY A 53 15.62 7.71 5.70
CA GLY A 53 15.95 8.26 4.38
C GLY A 53 14.72 8.33 3.47
N ASP A 54 14.03 7.21 3.29
CA ASP A 54 12.86 7.09 2.41
C ASP A 54 11.69 7.94 2.90
N LEU A 55 11.52 8.13 4.23
CA LEU A 55 10.48 8.98 4.81
C LEU A 55 10.75 10.48 4.66
N THR A 56 11.95 10.89 4.24
CA THR A 56 12.30 12.32 4.10
C THR A 56 11.39 13.01 3.07
N GLY A 57 11.18 12.39 1.90
CA GLY A 57 10.29 12.92 0.86
C GLY A 57 8.84 13.04 1.34
N PRO A 58 8.20 11.97 1.82
CA PRO A 58 6.88 12.02 2.44
C PRO A 58 6.72 13.09 3.52
N ARG A 59 7.64 13.16 4.47
CA ARG A 59 7.57 14.13 5.59
C ARG A 59 7.80 15.58 5.16
N SER A 60 8.51 15.83 4.05
CA SER A 60 8.69 17.19 3.53
C SER A 60 7.40 17.84 3.02
N ARG A 61 6.38 17.04 2.69
CA ARG A 61 5.08 17.53 2.18
C ARG A 61 4.12 17.98 3.29
N GLY A 62 4.38 17.61 4.54
CA GLY A 62 3.56 17.99 5.68
C GLY A 62 3.79 17.13 6.91
N SER A 63 3.22 17.57 8.03
CA SER A 63 3.23 16.85 9.31
C SER A 63 1.86 17.01 9.97
N HIS A 64 1.23 15.88 10.30
CA HIS A 64 -0.07 15.85 10.96
C HIS A 64 -0.30 14.50 11.61
N SER A 65 -1.12 14.48 12.67
CA SER A 65 -1.47 13.26 13.39
C SER A 65 -2.69 12.58 12.76
N LEU A 66 -2.63 11.27 12.59
CA LEU A 66 -3.73 10.36 12.24
C LEU A 66 -4.84 10.34 13.28
N THR A 67 -4.58 10.86 14.50
CA THR A 67 -5.60 11.01 15.54
C THR A 67 -6.43 12.28 15.36
N SER A 68 -6.21 13.05 14.30
CA SER A 68 -6.92 14.28 13.98
C SER A 68 -7.34 14.28 12.52
N VAL A 69 -8.57 14.73 12.24
CA VAL A 69 -9.10 14.76 10.88
C VAL A 69 -8.38 15.87 10.10
N PRO A 70 -7.69 15.57 8.99
CA PRO A 70 -7.01 16.57 8.18
C PRO A 70 -8.03 17.48 7.48
N ARG A 71 -7.72 18.77 7.39
CA ARG A 71 -8.54 19.81 6.74
C ARG A 71 -7.85 20.50 5.58
N THR A 72 -6.55 20.25 5.41
CA THR A 72 -5.76 20.80 4.31
C THR A 72 -4.96 19.70 3.62
N PRO A 73 -4.55 19.90 2.36
CA PRO A 73 -3.70 18.95 1.65
C PRO A 73 -2.39 18.63 2.40
N GLU A 74 -1.75 19.63 3.01
CA GLU A 74 -0.51 19.46 3.79
C GLU A 74 -0.75 18.56 5.02
N GLN A 75 -1.92 18.70 5.67
CA GLN A 75 -2.30 17.83 6.77
C GLN A 75 -2.55 16.40 6.29
N ALA A 76 -3.18 16.23 5.13
CA ALA A 76 -3.37 14.91 4.52
C ALA A 76 -2.03 14.24 4.18
N TRP A 77 -1.07 15.00 3.65
CA TRP A 77 0.30 14.52 3.43
C TRP A 77 1.01 14.12 4.74
N GLY A 78 0.80 14.88 5.81
CA GLY A 78 1.28 14.54 7.14
C GLY A 78 0.72 13.23 7.66
N CYS A 79 -0.60 13.04 7.57
CA CYS A 79 -1.28 11.79 7.94
C CYS A 79 -0.75 10.59 7.13
N HIS A 80 -0.55 10.78 5.83
CA HIS A 80 0.04 9.75 4.95
C HIS A 80 1.45 9.36 5.41
N ALA A 81 2.33 10.33 5.66
CA ALA A 81 3.68 10.06 6.13
C ALA A 81 3.70 9.35 7.50
N GLU A 82 2.79 9.72 8.42
CA GLU A 82 2.65 9.03 9.70
C GLU A 82 2.12 7.60 9.51
N TYR A 83 1.17 7.37 8.60
CA TYR A 83 0.63 6.04 8.33
C TYR A 83 1.68 5.11 7.75
N LEU A 84 2.48 5.61 6.80
CA LEU A 84 3.60 4.88 6.20
C LEU A 84 4.65 4.53 7.26
N SER A 85 5.05 5.50 8.08
CA SER A 85 5.97 5.30 9.21
C SER A 85 5.42 4.27 10.21
N GLY A 86 4.15 4.37 10.58
CA GLY A 86 3.50 3.43 11.50
C GLY A 86 3.34 2.04 10.90
N THR A 87 3.26 1.92 9.58
CA THR A 87 3.24 0.62 8.87
C THR A 87 4.63 -0.01 8.90
N ALA A 88 5.68 0.77 8.68
CA ALA A 88 7.07 0.32 8.83
C ALA A 88 7.34 -0.25 10.23
N SER A 89 6.97 0.49 11.28
CA SER A 89 7.17 0.04 12.67
C SER A 89 6.44 -1.26 12.98
N TRP A 90 5.22 -1.44 12.45
CA TRP A 90 4.47 -2.67 12.65
C TRP A 90 5.10 -3.86 11.90
N GLU A 91 5.55 -3.66 10.66
CA GLU A 91 6.23 -4.72 9.89
C GLU A 91 7.61 -5.07 10.47
N GLN A 92 8.35 -4.09 11.00
CA GLN A 92 9.59 -4.34 11.74
C GLN A 92 9.33 -5.26 12.93
N TRP A 93 8.32 -4.96 13.75
CA TRP A 93 7.95 -5.82 14.88
C TRP A 93 7.53 -7.22 14.41
N ASN A 94 6.72 -7.32 13.35
CA ASN A 94 6.27 -8.59 12.78
C ASN A 94 7.45 -9.45 12.30
N LEU A 95 8.39 -8.86 11.56
CA LEU A 95 9.62 -9.53 11.13
C LEU A 95 10.49 -9.94 12.31
N GLU A 96 10.60 -9.12 13.35
CA GLU A 96 11.32 -9.51 14.57
C GLU A 96 10.71 -10.76 15.21
N GLN A 97 9.37 -10.88 15.26
CA GLN A 97 8.72 -12.09 15.76
C GLN A 97 9.03 -13.30 14.87
N GLN A 98 9.02 -13.13 13.55
CA GLN A 98 9.37 -14.21 12.61
C GLN A 98 10.82 -14.67 12.76
N VAL A 99 11.76 -13.72 12.85
CA VAL A 99 13.19 -14.02 13.04
C VAL A 99 13.41 -14.71 14.39
N ARG A 100 12.77 -14.28 15.48
CA ARG A 100 12.87 -14.98 16.78
C ARG A 100 12.39 -16.44 16.72
N ASN A 101 11.41 -16.72 15.87
CA ASN A 101 10.87 -18.06 15.70
C ASN A 101 11.68 -18.93 14.73
N SER A 102 12.59 -18.34 13.95
CA SER A 102 13.48 -19.04 13.01
C SER A 102 14.43 -20.00 13.72
N ARG A 103 14.91 -21.01 12.99
CA ARG A 103 15.88 -21.98 13.51
C ARG A 103 17.22 -21.29 13.76
N GLU A 104 17.64 -20.45 12.82
CA GLU A 104 18.90 -19.73 12.82
C GLU A 104 19.04 -18.87 14.08
N PHE A 105 17.96 -18.17 14.48
CA PHE A 105 17.97 -17.39 15.71
C PHE A 105 18.01 -18.26 16.97
N LYS A 106 17.29 -19.38 17.00
CA LYS A 106 17.29 -20.33 18.13
C LYS A 106 18.66 -20.98 18.34
N GLU A 107 19.36 -21.30 17.26
CA GLU A 107 20.71 -21.85 17.27
C GLU A 107 21.76 -20.88 17.85
N LEU A 108 21.51 -19.57 17.80
CA LEU A 108 22.37 -18.58 18.46
C LEU A 108 22.30 -18.63 19.99
N GLY A 109 21.29 -19.28 20.57
CA GLY A 109 21.13 -19.38 22.03
C GLY A 109 20.88 -18.04 22.74
N VAL A 110 20.32 -17.05 22.02
CA VAL A 110 20.00 -15.71 22.56
C VAL A 110 18.50 -15.47 22.60
N ASP A 111 18.05 -14.56 23.45
CA ASP A 111 16.65 -14.16 23.62
C ASP A 111 16.31 -12.80 22.97
N ASN A 112 17.33 -12.07 22.50
CA ASN A 112 17.20 -10.71 21.99
C ASN A 112 18.21 -10.40 20.86
N PHE A 113 17.99 -9.27 20.19
CA PHE A 113 18.84 -8.79 19.08
C PHE A 113 19.99 -7.87 19.54
N ARG A 114 20.62 -8.09 20.70
CA ARG A 114 21.75 -7.25 21.14
C ARG A 114 23.09 -7.72 20.58
N THR A 115 23.26 -9.03 20.38
CA THR A 115 24.52 -9.58 19.86
C THR A 115 24.72 -9.22 18.38
N LYS A 116 25.97 -9.21 17.91
CA LYS A 116 26.28 -8.87 16.51
C LYS A 116 25.61 -9.84 15.53
N ALA A 117 25.66 -11.14 15.82
CA ALA A 117 25.07 -12.17 14.97
C ALA A 117 23.54 -12.06 14.91
N ALA A 118 22.87 -11.85 16.05
CA ALA A 118 21.42 -11.68 16.08
C ALA A 118 20.98 -10.41 15.35
N ARG A 119 21.70 -9.29 15.51
CA ARG A 119 21.43 -8.06 14.74
C ARG A 119 21.57 -8.28 13.25
N ALA A 120 22.61 -8.99 12.81
CA ALA A 120 22.80 -9.28 11.39
C ALA A 120 21.63 -10.08 10.80
N LEU A 121 21.12 -11.10 11.51
CA LEU A 121 19.93 -11.85 11.08
C LEU A 121 18.69 -10.96 10.96
N ARG A 122 18.45 -10.08 11.93
CA ARG A 122 17.33 -9.13 11.89
C ARG A 122 17.48 -8.14 10.74
N ASP A 123 18.66 -7.54 10.61
CA ASP A 123 18.91 -6.48 9.64
C ASP A 123 18.89 -7.04 8.20
N ASP A 124 19.30 -8.29 7.99
CA ASP A 124 19.10 -9.00 6.71
C ASP A 124 17.60 -9.21 6.39
N ALA A 125 16.80 -9.62 7.38
CA ALA A 125 15.35 -9.74 7.20
C ALA A 125 14.68 -8.39 6.88
N PHE A 126 15.11 -7.31 7.56
CA PHE A 126 14.66 -5.95 7.28
C PHE A 126 15.08 -5.46 5.89
N GLY A 127 16.31 -5.79 5.48
CA GLY A 127 16.89 -5.45 4.18
C GLY A 127 16.09 -5.99 2.99
N ARG A 128 15.43 -7.14 3.16
CA ARG A 128 14.67 -7.83 2.10
C ARG A 128 13.21 -7.40 2.00
N LYS A 129 12.72 -6.57 2.92
CA LYS A 129 11.31 -6.19 3.00
C LYS A 129 11.14 -4.72 2.63
N SER A 130 10.35 -4.49 1.59
CA SER A 130 9.85 -3.16 1.24
C SER A 130 8.41 -2.96 1.67
N ILE A 131 8.01 -1.70 1.78
CA ILE A 131 6.65 -1.24 2.06
C ILE A 131 6.22 -0.29 0.94
N CYS A 132 5.00 -0.47 0.45
CA CYS A 132 4.39 0.37 -0.57
C CYS A 132 2.89 0.50 -0.26
N PHE A 133 2.18 1.30 -1.06
CA PHE A 133 0.74 1.51 -0.92
C PHE A 133 -0.09 0.22 -0.73
N LEU A 134 0.24 -0.88 -1.42
CA LEU A 134 -0.52 -2.13 -1.28
C LEU A 134 -0.34 -2.81 0.08
N HIS A 135 0.81 -2.64 0.72
CA HIS A 135 1.04 -3.08 2.10
C HIS A 135 0.21 -2.25 3.09
N GLU A 136 0.17 -0.94 2.88
CA GLU A 136 -0.64 -0.01 3.67
C GLU A 136 -2.14 -0.33 3.54
N ALA A 137 -2.62 -0.53 2.31
CA ALA A 137 -4.01 -0.92 2.04
C ALA A 137 -4.38 -2.26 2.68
N SER A 138 -3.49 -3.25 2.63
CA SER A 138 -3.71 -4.54 3.29
C SER A 138 -3.78 -4.39 4.82
N ARG A 139 -2.91 -3.59 5.41
CA ARG A 139 -2.92 -3.28 6.85
C ARG A 139 -4.19 -2.52 7.24
N TYR A 140 -4.60 -1.55 6.42
CA TYR A 140 -5.82 -0.78 6.64
C TYR A 140 -7.05 -1.67 6.60
N ARG A 141 -7.17 -2.54 5.58
CA ARG A 141 -8.23 -3.54 5.49
C ARG A 141 -8.31 -4.41 6.73
N GLY A 142 -7.19 -4.89 7.25
CA GLY A 142 -7.16 -5.66 8.50
C GLY A 142 -7.73 -4.85 9.67
N LYS A 143 -7.30 -3.60 9.83
CA LYS A 143 -7.82 -2.72 10.90
C LYS A 143 -9.32 -2.45 10.75
N ALA A 144 -9.78 -2.07 9.56
CA ALA A 144 -11.19 -1.76 9.30
C ALA A 144 -12.07 -3.01 9.48
N ASN A 145 -11.66 -4.17 8.96
CA ASN A 145 -12.44 -5.40 9.05
C ASN A 145 -12.62 -5.91 10.49
N TYR A 146 -11.57 -5.84 11.32
CA TYR A 146 -11.63 -6.40 12.69
C TYR A 146 -12.03 -5.39 13.74
N ARG A 147 -11.60 -4.13 13.61
CA ARG A 147 -11.87 -3.08 14.59
C ARG A 147 -13.25 -2.47 14.32
N ASP A 148 -13.49 -2.05 13.09
CA ASP A 148 -14.70 -1.28 12.78
C ASP A 148 -15.93 -2.18 12.64
N ALA A 149 -15.83 -3.48 12.32
CA ALA A 149 -17.02 -4.35 12.37
C ALA A 149 -17.65 -4.45 13.77
N ILE A 150 -16.83 -4.37 14.83
CA ILE A 150 -17.30 -4.40 16.22
C ILE A 150 -17.80 -3.01 16.64
N TYR A 151 -17.09 -1.94 16.27
CA TYR A 151 -17.48 -0.57 16.64
C TYR A 151 -18.62 -0.01 15.78
N LEU A 152 -18.74 -0.39 14.50
CA LEU A 152 -19.84 0.01 13.61
C LEU A 152 -21.20 -0.45 14.15
N ALA A 153 -21.23 -1.57 14.87
CA ALA A 153 -22.42 -2.13 15.48
C ALA A 153 -22.67 -1.64 16.92
N TYR A 154 -21.76 -0.85 17.52
CA TYR A 154 -21.80 -0.54 18.95
C TYR A 154 -21.71 0.97 19.25
N GLY A 155 -22.84 1.56 19.63
CA GLY A 155 -22.93 2.90 20.23
C GLY A 155 -23.54 3.97 19.33
N LYS A 156 -24.05 5.05 19.93
CA LYS A 156 -24.79 6.13 19.24
C LYS A 156 -23.90 7.14 18.48
N ALA A 157 -22.57 7.10 18.67
CA ALA A 157 -21.62 8.08 18.13
C ALA A 157 -20.95 7.65 16.80
N VAL A 158 -21.13 6.40 16.42
CA VAL A 158 -20.51 5.74 15.27
C VAL A 158 -20.91 6.30 13.90
N PRO A 159 -22.18 6.70 13.65
CA PRO A 159 -22.57 7.22 12.34
C PRO A 159 -21.68 8.38 11.88
N LYS A 160 -21.33 9.29 12.80
CA LYS A 160 -20.50 10.48 12.52
C LYS A 160 -19.02 10.18 12.20
N LEU A 161 -18.52 9.00 12.59
CA LEU A 161 -17.14 8.58 12.30
C LEU A 161 -17.04 7.80 10.99
N ALA A 162 -18.16 7.21 10.53
CA ALA A 162 -18.26 6.57 9.22
C ALA A 162 -18.71 7.56 8.13
N ASP A 163 -19.18 8.75 8.49
CA ASP A 163 -19.51 9.82 7.56
C ASP A 163 -18.28 10.14 6.68
N GLY A 164 -18.45 10.05 5.36
CA GLY A 164 -17.39 10.28 4.37
C GLY A 164 -16.44 9.11 4.13
N PHE A 165 -16.44 8.07 4.96
CA PHE A 165 -15.51 6.93 4.81
C PHE A 165 -15.63 6.21 3.46
N ILE A 166 -16.86 5.93 3.02
CA ILE A 166 -17.11 5.28 1.72
C ILE A 166 -16.71 6.20 0.56
N ASP A 167 -16.94 7.51 0.70
CA ASP A 167 -16.59 8.50 -0.32
C ASP A 167 -15.07 8.65 -0.45
N ASP A 168 -14.36 8.65 0.67
CA ASP A 168 -12.89 8.68 0.72
C ASP A 168 -12.29 7.41 0.09
N LEU A 169 -12.82 6.23 0.44
CA LEU A 169 -12.40 4.97 -0.18
C LEU A 169 -12.65 4.97 -1.70
N THR A 170 -13.79 5.50 -2.13
CA THR A 170 -14.14 5.62 -3.55
C THR A 170 -13.17 6.56 -4.27
N THR A 171 -12.80 7.67 -3.64
CA THR A 171 -11.83 8.64 -4.18
C THR A 171 -10.45 8.01 -4.35
N VAL A 172 -9.94 7.30 -3.33
CA VAL A 172 -8.66 6.60 -3.40
C VAL A 172 -8.68 5.50 -4.47
N LEU A 173 -9.75 4.71 -4.52
CA LEU A 173 -9.92 3.65 -5.52
C LEU A 173 -9.95 4.21 -6.94
N THR A 174 -10.66 5.33 -7.14
CA THR A 174 -10.75 6.04 -8.42
C THR A 174 -9.37 6.48 -8.89
N GLY A 175 -8.61 7.16 -8.03
CA GLY A 175 -7.25 7.62 -8.36
C GLY A 175 -6.29 6.47 -8.67
N PHE A 176 -6.31 5.40 -7.87
CA PHE A 176 -5.45 4.23 -8.10
C PHE A 176 -5.83 3.49 -9.39
N SER A 177 -7.13 3.40 -9.70
CA SER A 177 -7.62 2.74 -10.90
C SER A 177 -7.34 3.54 -12.16
N ALA A 178 -7.44 4.87 -12.10
CA ALA A 178 -7.07 5.76 -13.21
C ALA A 178 -5.56 5.64 -13.53
N MET A 179 -4.70 5.61 -12.52
CA MET A 179 -3.26 5.35 -12.71
C MET A 179 -3.02 3.98 -13.35
N ALA A 180 -3.73 2.94 -12.91
CA ALA A 180 -3.62 1.61 -13.47
C ALA A 180 -4.07 1.56 -14.94
N ALA A 181 -5.19 2.21 -15.27
CA ALA A 181 -5.70 2.34 -16.62
C ALA A 181 -4.71 3.05 -17.53
N GLY A 182 -4.14 4.17 -17.08
CA GLY A 182 -3.10 4.90 -17.81
C GLY A 182 -1.87 4.03 -18.09
N TYR A 183 -1.39 3.28 -17.09
CA TYR A 183 -0.29 2.33 -17.28
C TYR A 183 -0.63 1.24 -18.31
N CYS A 184 -1.77 0.58 -18.15
CA CYS A 184 -2.22 -0.49 -19.06
C CYS A 184 -2.42 0.04 -20.49
N SER A 185 -3.00 1.22 -20.67
CA SER A 185 -3.19 1.88 -21.96
C SER A 185 -1.87 2.07 -22.71
N VAL A 186 -0.83 2.55 -22.02
CA VAL A 186 0.50 2.72 -22.61
C VAL A 186 1.11 1.37 -23.00
N ARG A 187 0.94 0.33 -22.18
CA ARG A 187 1.49 -1.01 -22.45
C ARG A 187 0.77 -1.74 -23.59
N MET A 188 -0.55 -1.61 -23.68
CA MET A 188 -1.36 -2.25 -24.72
C MET A 188 -1.34 -1.51 -26.05
N GLY A 189 -1.07 -0.19 -26.02
CA GLY A 189 -1.16 0.70 -27.17
C GLY A 189 -2.54 1.37 -27.26
N ARG A 190 -2.54 2.67 -27.62
CA ARG A 190 -3.74 3.53 -27.58
C ARG A 190 -4.92 3.00 -28.38
N GLU A 191 -4.68 2.50 -29.59
CA GLU A 191 -5.77 1.98 -30.44
C GLU A 191 -6.46 0.76 -29.82
N ARG A 192 -5.68 -0.21 -29.32
CA ARG A 192 -6.23 -1.39 -28.66
C ARG A 192 -6.95 -1.04 -27.37
N TRP A 193 -6.40 -0.08 -26.60
CA TRP A 193 -7.04 0.42 -25.40
C TRP A 193 -8.40 1.08 -25.71
N LYS A 194 -8.45 1.91 -26.76
CA LYS A 194 -9.68 2.57 -27.19
C LYS A 194 -10.76 1.55 -27.56
N THR A 195 -10.44 0.57 -28.41
CA THR A 195 -11.40 -0.49 -28.78
C THR A 195 -11.89 -1.28 -27.56
N PHE A 196 -11.01 -1.60 -26.61
CA PHE A 196 -11.39 -2.27 -25.38
C PHE A 196 -12.33 -1.42 -24.51
N MET A 197 -12.09 -0.11 -24.41
CA MET A 197 -12.96 0.80 -23.65
C MET A 197 -14.32 0.98 -24.30
N GLU A 198 -14.39 1.06 -25.63
CA GLU A 198 -15.64 1.14 -26.39
C GLU A 198 -16.47 -0.13 -26.21
N ASP A 199 -15.86 -1.32 -26.34
CA ASP A 199 -16.52 -2.61 -26.12
C ASP A 199 -17.06 -2.75 -24.69
N LEU A 200 -16.28 -2.34 -23.68
CA LEU A 200 -16.74 -2.34 -22.28
C LEU A 200 -17.90 -1.38 -22.03
N GLU A 201 -17.90 -0.20 -22.67
CA GLU A 201 -18.95 0.81 -22.52
C GLU A 201 -20.26 0.37 -23.18
N GLU A 202 -20.17 -0.21 -24.39
CA GLU A 202 -21.32 -0.75 -25.12
C GLU A 202 -21.89 -2.00 -24.45
N GLY A 203 -21.02 -2.89 -23.97
CA GLY A 203 -21.38 -4.15 -23.32
C GLY A 203 -21.66 -4.06 -21.83
N ARG A 204 -21.67 -2.86 -21.23
CA ARG A 204 -21.80 -2.72 -19.77
C ARG A 204 -23.13 -3.29 -19.27
N ALA A 205 -23.05 -4.20 -18.30
CA ALA A 205 -24.20 -4.70 -17.54
C ALA A 205 -24.45 -3.88 -16.25
N ILE A 206 -23.59 -2.90 -15.96
CA ILE A 206 -23.65 -2.08 -14.74
C ILE A 206 -23.87 -0.61 -15.10
N SER A 207 -24.49 0.14 -14.19
CA SER A 207 -24.85 1.55 -14.38
C SER A 207 -23.65 2.51 -14.40
N PHE A 208 -22.45 2.03 -14.09
CA PHE A 208 -21.24 2.84 -14.02
C PHE A 208 -20.46 2.78 -15.33
N SER A 209 -20.10 3.95 -15.89
CA SER A 209 -19.31 4.04 -17.12
C SER A 209 -17.81 3.90 -16.81
N PRO A 210 -17.09 2.94 -17.43
CA PRO A 210 -15.63 2.87 -17.35
C PRO A 210 -14.94 4.14 -17.84
N LEU A 211 -15.53 4.85 -18.82
CA LEU A 211 -15.01 6.12 -19.32
C LEU A 211 -14.98 7.20 -18.23
N ALA A 212 -15.89 7.17 -17.25
CA ALA A 212 -15.91 8.15 -16.17
C ALA A 212 -14.69 8.06 -15.22
N VAL A 213 -13.90 6.98 -15.28
CA VAL A 213 -12.77 6.72 -14.37
C VAL A 213 -11.47 6.40 -15.10
N TRP A 214 -11.54 5.80 -16.29
CA TRP A 214 -10.38 5.26 -17.02
C TRP A 214 -10.07 5.99 -18.34
N SER A 215 -10.83 7.03 -18.70
CA SER A 215 -10.54 7.85 -19.89
C SER A 215 -9.51 8.96 -19.63
#